data_AF-A0A8J2M8B9-F1
#
_entry.id   AF-A0A8J2M8B9-F1
#
_cell.length_a   1.000
_cell.length_b   1.000
_cell.length_c   1.000
_cell.angle_alpha   90.00
_cell.angle_beta   90.00
_cell.angle_gamma   90.00
#
_symmetry.space_group_name_H-M   'P 1'
#
loop_
_entity.id
_entity.type
_entity.pdbx_description
1 polymer ?
#
loop_
_entity_poly.entity_id
_entity_poly.type
_entity_poly.pdbx_seq_one_letter_code
_entity_poly.pdbx_strand_id
1 'polypeptide(L)'
;MMLHSGFHAIERIIQRPCTLFLRRCLIPIATVTRRNMESVSNREIIKQNKSILEKVMIKDSQTTVEKVKEKATNAYLYMAYVVSMIMMGGMAYLLYEEMLAPGAPQTVFSKALSLIKKDPDCLRLLGDSIMGYVKGRGRMKQVAYHIYKKDGNDRTRVVFNVKGTRREGIATCEMERSNGTWEWRFLIVSCADLVSESVILIDNR
;
A
#
# COMPACT_ATOMS: atom_id res chain seq x y z
N MET A 1 34.84 -12.57 31.74
CA MET A 1 35.25 -12.18 30.37
C MET A 1 34.00 -12.02 29.52
N MET A 2 33.90 -10.91 28.77
CA MET A 2 32.88 -10.54 27.77
C MET A 2 31.48 -10.18 28.37
N LEU A 3 31.02 -8.93 28.61
CA LEU A 3 31.02 -7.61 27.93
C LEU A 3 29.81 -7.43 26.97
N HIS A 4 29.24 -6.21 26.98
CA HIS A 4 27.99 -5.67 26.37
C HIS A 4 26.72 -5.85 27.22
N SER A 5 25.89 -4.84 27.50
CA SER A 5 25.62 -3.58 26.79
C SER A 5 24.89 -2.58 27.71
N GLY A 6 25.35 -1.32 27.72
CA GLY A 6 24.54 -0.16 28.14
C GLY A 6 23.60 0.27 27.01
N PHE A 7 22.80 1.33 27.13
CA PHE A 7 22.52 2.27 28.21
C PHE A 7 21.12 2.82 27.87
N HIS A 8 20.21 2.79 28.84
CA HIS A 8 18.88 3.38 28.72
C HIS A 8 18.96 4.91 28.89
N ALA A 9 18.18 5.60 28.05
CA ALA A 9 17.43 6.83 28.30
C ALA A 9 18.16 8.11 28.76
N ILE A 10 17.93 9.21 28.07
CA ILE A 10 17.68 10.56 28.63
C ILE A 10 16.87 11.39 27.61
N GLU A 11 16.11 12.31 28.20
CA GLU A 11 14.84 12.92 27.82
C GLU A 11 14.98 14.31 27.14
N ARG A 12 13.86 14.73 26.52
CA ARG A 12 13.24 16.08 26.47
C ARG A 12 13.51 17.12 25.34
N ILE A 13 12.38 17.40 24.62
CA ILE A 13 11.69 18.69 24.34
C ILE A 13 12.40 19.78 23.49
N ILE A 14 11.76 20.27 22.42
CA ILE A 14 11.38 21.69 22.15
C ILE A 14 10.75 21.87 20.74
N GLN A 15 9.80 22.80 20.67
CA GLN A 15 8.78 23.08 19.67
C GLN A 15 9.16 24.13 18.59
N ARG A 16 8.57 23.98 17.37
CA ARG A 16 8.11 25.00 16.37
C ARG A 16 9.16 25.77 15.53
N PRO A 17 8.78 26.57 14.49
CA PRO A 17 8.10 26.25 13.22
C PRO A 17 8.80 26.85 11.95
N CYS A 18 8.33 26.49 10.76
CA CYS A 18 8.71 27.06 9.45
C CYS A 18 8.37 28.55 9.28
N THR A 19 9.27 29.35 8.67
CA THR A 19 8.92 30.49 7.79
C THR A 19 10.04 30.83 6.77
N LEU A 20 9.58 31.31 5.62
CA LEU A 20 10.26 31.71 4.38
C LEU A 20 11.20 32.92 4.53
N PHE A 21 12.24 33.05 3.69
CA PHE A 21 12.71 34.36 3.21
C PHE A 21 13.47 34.27 1.86
N LEU A 22 12.90 34.91 0.84
CA LEU A 22 13.47 35.26 -0.46
C LEU A 22 14.35 36.51 -0.35
N ARG A 23 15.52 36.54 -1.00
CA ARG A 23 16.17 37.81 -1.41
C ARG A 23 17.04 37.64 -2.67
N ARG A 24 16.70 38.41 -3.72
CA ARG A 24 17.52 38.71 -4.90
C ARG A 24 18.64 39.69 -4.53
N CYS A 25 19.80 39.61 -5.19
CA CYS A 25 20.67 40.77 -5.38
C CYS A 25 21.41 40.69 -6.74
N LEU A 26 21.54 41.86 -7.38
CA LEU A 26 22.03 42.13 -8.75
C LEU A 26 23.56 42.27 -8.81
N ILE A 27 24.14 42.05 -9.99
CA ILE A 27 25.58 42.18 -10.30
C ILE A 27 25.80 43.40 -11.22
N PRO A 28 26.83 44.25 -11.03
CA PRO A 28 27.17 45.30 -11.99
C PRO A 28 28.28 44.90 -12.97
N ILE A 29 28.23 45.53 -14.16
CA ILE A 29 29.09 45.32 -15.33
C ILE A 29 30.23 46.34 -15.34
N ALA A 30 31.44 45.94 -15.78
CA ALA A 30 32.54 46.84 -16.11
C ALA A 30 33.02 46.65 -17.57
N THR A 31 33.59 47.72 -18.11
CA THR A 31 33.70 48.11 -19.52
C THR A 31 34.91 47.55 -20.28
N VAL A 32 34.77 47.50 -21.61
CA VAL A 32 35.75 47.02 -22.59
C VAL A 32 36.76 48.11 -22.97
N THR A 33 38.03 47.73 -23.21
CA THR A 33 38.96 48.53 -24.03
C THR A 33 39.74 47.60 -24.96
N ARG A 34 39.85 47.98 -26.24
CA ARG A 34 40.37 47.20 -27.37
C ARG A 34 41.73 47.75 -27.83
N ARG A 35 42.71 46.91 -28.16
CA ARG A 35 43.83 47.26 -29.05
C ARG A 35 44.16 46.12 -30.01
N ASN A 36 44.52 46.50 -31.22
CA ASN A 36 44.86 45.68 -32.40
C ASN A 36 46.19 44.93 -32.25
N MET A 37 46.26 43.70 -32.77
CA MET A 37 47.42 42.80 -32.76
C MET A 37 47.36 41.92 -34.02
N GLU A 38 48.06 42.31 -35.09
CA GLU A 38 47.92 41.64 -36.41
C GLU A 38 49.21 40.97 -36.94
N SER A 39 50.33 41.01 -36.22
CA SER A 39 51.58 40.39 -36.69
C SER A 39 52.06 39.15 -35.91
N VAL A 40 51.35 38.73 -34.85
CA VAL A 40 51.59 37.47 -34.10
C VAL A 40 50.74 36.29 -34.61
N SER A 41 49.85 36.59 -35.56
CA SER A 41 48.78 35.74 -36.06
C SER A 41 49.23 34.35 -36.55
N ASN A 42 50.26 34.21 -37.39
CA ASN A 42 50.54 32.91 -38.03
C ASN A 42 51.18 31.84 -37.12
N ARG A 43 52.01 32.20 -36.12
CA ARG A 43 52.52 31.21 -35.14
C ARG A 43 51.49 30.89 -34.06
N GLU A 44 50.67 31.89 -33.70
CA GLU A 44 49.55 31.70 -32.79
C GLU A 44 48.50 30.79 -33.40
N ILE A 45 48.14 30.93 -34.68
CA ILE A 45 47.17 30.05 -35.36
C ILE A 45 47.60 28.57 -35.28
N ILE A 46 48.89 28.24 -35.48
CA ILE A 46 49.36 26.85 -35.43
C ILE A 46 49.38 26.31 -33.99
N LYS A 47 49.76 27.12 -32.99
CA LYS A 47 49.68 26.73 -31.56
C LYS A 47 48.23 26.64 -31.07
N GLN A 48 47.38 27.56 -31.51
CA GLN A 48 45.95 27.59 -31.25
C GLN A 48 45.30 26.32 -31.79
N ASN A 49 45.56 25.94 -33.03
CA ASN A 49 45.02 24.72 -33.63
C ASN A 49 45.43 23.45 -32.87
N LYS A 50 46.69 23.37 -32.38
CA LYS A 50 47.13 22.25 -31.51
C LYS A 50 46.37 22.23 -30.18
N SER A 51 46.22 23.39 -29.53
CA SER A 51 45.48 23.50 -28.27
C SER A 51 43.97 23.29 -28.43
N ILE A 52 43.41 23.62 -29.60
CA ILE A 52 42.00 23.39 -29.94
C ILE A 52 41.78 21.90 -30.16
N LEU A 53 42.68 21.21 -30.86
CA LEU A 53 42.57 19.76 -31.07
C LEU A 53 42.63 18.98 -29.75
N GLU A 54 43.51 19.36 -28.83
CA GLU A 54 43.59 18.77 -27.48
C GLU A 54 42.32 19.04 -26.67
N LYS A 55 41.78 20.26 -26.72
CA LYS A 55 40.52 20.63 -26.06
C LYS A 55 39.31 19.91 -26.64
N VAL A 56 39.27 19.68 -27.96
CA VAL A 56 38.20 18.94 -28.63
C VAL A 56 38.26 17.46 -28.23
N MET A 57 39.45 16.86 -28.21
CA MET A 57 39.65 15.48 -27.75
C MET A 57 39.30 15.28 -26.26
N ILE A 58 39.69 16.22 -25.40
CA ILE A 58 39.34 16.19 -23.96
C ILE A 58 37.85 16.45 -23.74
N LYS A 59 37.21 17.31 -24.55
CA LYS A 59 35.77 17.58 -24.48
C LYS A 59 34.93 16.43 -25.03
N ASP A 60 35.38 15.75 -26.07
CA ASP A 60 34.68 14.57 -26.62
C ASP A 60 34.81 13.36 -25.70
N SER A 61 35.96 13.22 -25.03
CA SER A 61 36.16 12.20 -23.97
C SER A 61 35.44 12.53 -22.66
N GLN A 62 35.41 13.79 -22.22
CA GLN A 62 34.60 14.22 -21.07
C GLN A 62 33.11 14.10 -21.36
N THR A 63 32.63 14.50 -22.53
CA THR A 63 31.20 14.40 -22.85
C THR A 63 30.74 12.96 -23.04
N THR A 64 31.60 12.03 -23.49
CA THR A 64 31.25 10.60 -23.52
C THR A 64 31.27 9.98 -22.13
N VAL A 65 32.26 10.30 -21.28
CA VAL A 65 32.32 9.81 -19.89
C VAL A 65 31.21 10.41 -19.02
N GLU A 66 30.89 11.70 -19.17
CA GLU A 66 29.84 12.39 -18.44
C GLU A 66 28.44 11.91 -18.87
N LYS A 67 28.20 11.71 -20.18
CA LYS A 67 26.96 11.08 -20.68
C LYS A 67 26.82 9.63 -20.23
N VAL A 68 27.93 8.88 -20.12
CA VAL A 68 27.90 7.50 -19.60
C VAL A 68 27.67 7.50 -18.08
N LYS A 69 28.22 8.46 -17.35
CA LYS A 69 28.04 8.62 -15.90
C LYS A 69 26.60 9.03 -15.56
N GLU A 70 26.00 9.95 -16.32
CA GLU A 70 24.58 10.30 -16.16
C GLU A 70 23.66 9.12 -16.53
N LYS A 71 23.92 8.41 -17.64
CA LYS A 71 23.14 7.22 -18.02
C LYS A 71 23.28 6.08 -17.01
N ALA A 72 24.46 5.87 -16.43
CA ALA A 72 24.70 4.87 -15.39
C ALA A 72 24.00 5.24 -14.07
N THR A 73 23.97 6.53 -13.72
CA THR A 73 23.25 7.02 -12.53
C THR A 73 21.74 6.79 -12.68
N ASN A 74 21.19 7.07 -13.86
CA ASN A 74 19.79 6.78 -14.16
C ASN A 74 19.49 5.28 -14.19
N ALA A 75 20.40 4.46 -14.73
CA ALA A 75 20.27 3.01 -14.71
C ALA A 75 20.24 2.44 -13.27
N TYR A 76 21.05 2.99 -12.37
CA TYR A 76 21.02 2.62 -10.95
C TYR A 76 19.66 2.95 -10.30
N LEU A 77 19.09 4.12 -10.60
CA LEU A 77 17.77 4.51 -10.10
C LEU A 77 16.65 3.59 -10.62
N TYR A 78 16.67 3.23 -11.91
CA TYR A 78 15.70 2.27 -12.47
C TYR A 78 15.86 0.86 -11.86
N MET A 79 17.09 0.39 -11.66
CA MET A 79 17.34 -0.89 -10.99
C MET A 79 16.85 -0.88 -9.55
N ALA A 80 17.14 0.17 -8.79
CA ALA A 80 16.64 0.33 -7.42
C ALA A 80 15.10 0.36 -7.37
N TYR A 81 14.46 1.01 -8.35
CA TYR A 81 13.00 1.01 -8.48
C TYR A 81 12.42 -0.38 -8.75
N VAL A 82 13.00 -1.14 -9.69
CA VAL A 82 12.55 -2.50 -10.00
C VAL A 82 12.70 -3.43 -8.79
N VAL A 83 13.84 -3.38 -8.09
CA VAL A 83 14.05 -4.14 -6.85
C VAL A 83 13.01 -3.77 -5.78
N SER A 84 12.71 -2.47 -5.64
CA SER A 84 11.71 -2.00 -4.68
C SER A 84 10.31 -2.50 -5.03
N MET A 85 9.94 -2.51 -6.32
CA MET A 85 8.65 -3.03 -6.79
C MET A 85 8.52 -4.54 -6.55
N ILE A 86 9.60 -5.31 -6.75
CA ILE A 86 9.61 -6.75 -6.46
C ILE A 86 9.43 -6.99 -4.96
N MET A 87 10.17 -6.26 -4.12
CA MET A 87 10.05 -6.39 -2.66
C MET A 87 8.66 -6.01 -2.16
N MET A 88 8.11 -4.90 -2.65
CA MET A 88 6.75 -4.46 -2.32
C MET A 88 5.70 -5.46 -2.80
N GLY A 89 5.83 -5.96 -4.04
CA GLY A 89 4.94 -6.95 -4.61
C GLY A 89 4.97 -8.29 -3.88
N GLY A 90 6.18 -8.75 -3.50
CA GLY A 90 6.36 -9.98 -2.72
C GLY A 90 5.70 -9.89 -1.34
N MET A 91 5.93 -8.79 -0.60
CA MET A 91 5.28 -8.59 0.70
C MET A 91 3.76 -8.47 0.56
N ALA A 92 3.28 -7.74 -0.45
CA ALA A 92 1.85 -7.61 -0.71
C ALA A 92 1.21 -8.99 -1.00
N TYR A 93 1.85 -9.83 -1.81
CA TYR A 93 1.37 -11.17 -2.14
C TYR A 93 1.14 -12.03 -0.89
N LEU A 94 2.11 -12.07 0.02
CA LEU A 94 2.00 -12.83 1.27
C LEU A 94 0.80 -12.36 2.12
N LEU A 95 0.61 -11.04 2.22
CA LEU A 95 -0.53 -10.47 2.96
C LEU A 95 -1.88 -10.77 2.28
N TYR A 96 -1.93 -10.77 0.94
CA TYR A 96 -3.14 -11.09 0.20
C TYR A 96 -3.58 -12.54 0.43
N GLU A 97 -2.65 -13.50 0.44
CA GLU A 97 -2.98 -14.90 0.70
C GLU A 97 -3.56 -15.10 2.11
N GLU A 98 -3.00 -14.43 3.11
CA GLU A 98 -3.50 -14.50 4.49
C GLU A 98 -4.87 -13.82 4.65
N MET A 99 -5.04 -12.62 4.08
CA MET A 99 -6.28 -11.84 4.21
C MET A 99 -7.44 -12.41 3.41
N LEU A 100 -7.18 -13.02 2.25
CA LEU A 100 -8.19 -13.63 1.39
C LEU A 100 -8.34 -15.14 1.64
N ALA A 101 -7.65 -15.69 2.64
CA ALA A 101 -7.86 -17.05 3.07
C ALA A 101 -9.37 -17.30 3.27
N PRO A 102 -9.90 -18.48 2.88
CA PRO A 102 -11.34 -18.72 2.93
C PRO A 102 -11.96 -18.55 4.33
N GLY A 103 -11.17 -18.77 5.39
CA GLY A 103 -11.56 -18.58 6.78
C GLY A 103 -11.31 -17.18 7.35
N ALA A 104 -10.81 -16.23 6.55
CA ALA A 104 -10.64 -14.85 6.99
C ALA A 104 -12.02 -14.18 7.16
N PRO A 105 -12.25 -13.40 8.24
CA PRO A 105 -13.56 -12.83 8.56
C PRO A 105 -14.23 -12.05 7.44
N GLN A 106 -13.45 -11.30 6.64
CA GLN A 106 -13.94 -10.51 5.51
C GLN A 106 -14.46 -11.39 4.36
N THR A 107 -13.73 -12.47 4.06
CA THR A 107 -14.10 -13.45 3.04
C THR A 107 -15.36 -14.21 3.45
N VAL A 108 -15.41 -14.67 4.71
CA VAL A 108 -16.58 -15.34 5.29
C VAL A 108 -17.81 -14.44 5.23
N PHE A 109 -17.69 -13.18 5.67
CA PHE A 109 -18.77 -12.19 5.60
C PHE A 109 -19.30 -12.01 4.17
N SER A 110 -18.40 -11.79 3.21
CA SER A 110 -18.78 -11.53 1.82
C SER A 110 -19.46 -12.74 1.18
N LYS A 111 -18.95 -13.95 1.43
CA LYS A 111 -19.55 -15.20 0.96
C LYS A 111 -20.91 -15.45 1.61
N ALA A 112 -21.03 -15.33 2.93
CA ALA A 112 -22.30 -15.48 3.64
C ALA A 112 -23.36 -14.51 3.12
N LEU A 113 -23.02 -13.24 2.95
CA LEU A 113 -23.93 -12.25 2.39
C LEU A 113 -24.38 -12.60 0.97
N SER A 114 -23.49 -13.14 0.14
CA SER A 114 -23.84 -13.58 -1.21
C SER A 114 -24.78 -14.79 -1.22
N LEU A 115 -24.67 -15.69 -0.24
CA LEU A 115 -25.58 -16.83 -0.07
C LEU A 115 -26.97 -16.37 0.37
N ILE A 116 -27.04 -15.48 1.38
CA ILE A 116 -28.29 -14.90 1.87
C ILE A 116 -29.05 -14.16 0.75
N LYS A 117 -28.33 -13.48 -0.13
CA LYS A 117 -28.92 -12.78 -1.30
C LYS A 117 -29.50 -13.69 -2.38
N LYS A 118 -29.15 -14.97 -2.38
CA LYS A 118 -29.62 -15.94 -3.39
C LYS A 118 -30.74 -16.83 -2.86
N ASP A 119 -30.86 -16.92 -1.54
CA ASP A 119 -31.77 -17.84 -0.87
C ASP A 119 -33.22 -17.30 -0.88
N PRO A 120 -34.20 -18.07 -1.41
CA PRO A 120 -35.56 -17.58 -1.56
C PRO A 120 -36.26 -17.35 -0.22
N ASP A 121 -35.92 -18.10 0.83
CA ASP A 121 -36.54 -17.94 2.14
C ASP A 121 -36.04 -16.66 2.81
N CYS A 122 -34.75 -16.34 2.65
CA CYS A 122 -34.18 -15.07 3.06
C CYS A 122 -34.80 -13.88 2.31
N LEU A 123 -35.04 -14.01 1.00
CA LEU A 123 -35.71 -12.96 0.21
C LEU A 123 -37.16 -12.76 0.66
N ARG A 124 -37.88 -13.83 0.97
CA ARG A 124 -39.26 -13.73 1.49
C ARG A 124 -39.31 -13.03 2.86
N LEU A 125 -38.34 -13.31 3.71
CA LEU A 125 -38.25 -12.78 5.06
C LEU A 125 -37.77 -11.31 5.09
N LEU A 126 -36.65 -11.01 4.44
CA LEU A 126 -36.00 -9.69 4.48
C LEU A 126 -36.51 -8.75 3.36
N GLY A 127 -36.93 -9.30 2.22
CA GLY A 127 -37.32 -8.57 1.01
C GLY A 127 -36.29 -8.70 -0.12
N ASP A 128 -36.60 -8.09 -1.26
CA ASP A 128 -35.84 -8.28 -2.51
C ASP A 128 -34.44 -7.64 -2.49
N SER A 129 -34.26 -6.56 -1.72
CA SER A 129 -32.96 -5.89 -1.57
C SER A 129 -32.38 -6.13 -0.19
N ILE A 130 -31.23 -6.82 -0.15
CA ILE A 130 -30.55 -7.23 1.09
C ILE A 130 -29.17 -6.56 1.17
N MET A 131 -28.90 -5.87 2.27
CA MET A 131 -27.62 -5.20 2.55
C MET A 131 -27.03 -5.69 3.88
N GLY A 132 -25.80 -6.19 3.86
CA GLY A 132 -25.05 -6.52 5.06
C GLY A 132 -24.38 -5.28 5.64
N TYR A 133 -24.52 -5.05 6.93
CA TYR A 133 -23.87 -3.96 7.64
C TYR A 133 -23.47 -4.35 9.06
N VAL A 134 -22.55 -3.59 9.63
CA VAL A 134 -22.05 -3.82 10.98
C VAL A 134 -22.60 -2.73 11.91
N LYS A 135 -23.14 -3.13 13.06
CA LYS A 135 -23.48 -2.19 14.15
C LYS A 135 -22.24 -2.02 15.02
N GLY A 136 -21.86 -0.78 15.28
CA GLY A 136 -20.70 -0.42 16.08
C GLY A 136 -20.76 1.06 16.44
N ARG A 137 -20.09 1.43 17.53
CA ARG A 137 -19.98 2.83 17.97
C ARG A 137 -18.91 3.55 17.15
N GLY A 138 -19.24 4.71 16.59
CA GLY A 138 -18.30 5.54 15.82
C GLY A 138 -18.36 5.34 14.30
N ARG A 139 -17.43 5.99 13.60
CA ARG A 139 -17.38 6.02 12.12
C ARG A 139 -16.78 4.74 11.52
N MET A 140 -15.84 4.11 12.22
CA MET A 140 -15.20 2.87 11.78
C MET A 140 -15.92 1.67 12.38
N LYS A 141 -16.46 0.79 11.53
CA LYS A 141 -17.25 -0.39 11.92
C LYS A 141 -16.52 -1.63 11.45
N GLN A 142 -16.22 -2.55 12.36
CA GLN A 142 -15.57 -3.83 12.07
C GLN A 142 -16.53 -4.98 12.31
N VAL A 143 -16.55 -5.94 11.39
CA VAL A 143 -17.39 -7.14 11.51
C VAL A 143 -17.04 -7.85 12.82
N ALA A 144 -18.04 -8.22 13.62
CA ALA A 144 -17.80 -8.99 14.83
C ALA A 144 -17.41 -10.41 14.44
N TYR A 145 -16.20 -10.82 14.78
CA TYR A 145 -15.68 -12.15 14.48
C TYR A 145 -15.03 -12.77 15.71
N HIS A 146 -15.08 -14.09 15.80
CA HIS A 146 -14.43 -14.88 16.82
C HIS A 146 -13.73 -16.06 16.17
N ILE A 147 -12.42 -16.12 16.30
CA ILE A 147 -11.60 -17.26 15.86
C ILE A 147 -11.29 -18.09 17.10
N TYR A 148 -11.63 -19.37 17.07
CA TYR A 148 -11.39 -20.29 18.18
C TYR A 148 -11.11 -21.70 17.64
N LYS A 149 -10.54 -22.54 18.49
CA LYS A 149 -10.33 -23.96 18.19
C LYS A 149 -11.34 -24.79 18.93
N LYS A 150 -12.00 -25.71 18.24
CA LYS A 150 -12.92 -26.67 18.85
C LYS A 150 -12.79 -28.01 18.13
N ASP A 151 -12.74 -29.09 18.90
CA ASP A 151 -12.56 -30.46 18.39
C ASP A 151 -11.28 -30.64 17.55
N GLY A 152 -10.23 -29.85 17.86
CA GLY A 152 -8.96 -29.86 17.11
C GLY A 152 -8.96 -29.03 15.83
N ASN A 153 -10.12 -28.55 15.39
CA ASN A 153 -10.27 -27.76 14.17
C ASN A 153 -10.34 -26.26 14.45
N ASP A 154 -9.75 -25.45 13.56
CA ASP A 154 -9.88 -24.00 13.61
C ASP A 154 -11.28 -23.59 13.11
N ARG A 155 -11.94 -22.72 13.86
CA ARG A 155 -13.28 -22.20 13.53
C ARG A 155 -13.27 -20.68 13.51
N THR A 156 -13.97 -20.13 12.53
CA THR A 156 -14.21 -18.70 12.41
C THR A 156 -15.71 -18.47 12.45
N ARG A 157 -16.19 -17.84 13.52
CA ARG A 157 -17.57 -17.37 13.63
C ARG A 157 -17.63 -15.89 13.30
N VAL A 158 -18.59 -15.52 12.47
CA VAL A 158 -18.81 -14.14 12.05
C VAL A 158 -20.28 -13.77 12.27
N VAL A 159 -20.50 -12.62 12.91
CA VAL A 159 -21.82 -12.07 13.20
C VAL A 159 -21.92 -10.68 12.57
N PHE A 160 -22.96 -10.48 11.78
CA PHE A 160 -23.23 -9.20 11.15
C PHE A 160 -24.73 -8.92 11.05
N ASN A 161 -25.10 -7.66 10.85
CA ASN A 161 -26.49 -7.28 10.69
C ASN A 161 -26.83 -7.27 9.19
N VAL A 162 -28.08 -7.53 8.90
CA VAL A 162 -28.61 -7.55 7.54
C VAL A 162 -29.84 -6.67 7.52
N LYS A 163 -29.89 -5.77 6.54
CA LYS A 163 -31.03 -4.90 6.29
C LYS A 163 -31.70 -5.33 5.01
N GLY A 164 -32.95 -5.75 5.11
CA GLY A 164 -33.83 -5.95 3.97
C GLY A 164 -34.72 -4.75 3.70
N THR A 165 -35.48 -4.79 2.61
CA THR A 165 -36.55 -3.81 2.34
C THR A 165 -37.70 -3.90 3.35
N ARG A 166 -38.00 -5.11 3.84
CA ARG A 166 -39.12 -5.37 4.76
C ARG A 166 -38.69 -5.34 6.20
N ARG A 167 -37.61 -6.06 6.54
CA ARG A 167 -37.18 -6.29 7.92
C ARG A 167 -35.66 -6.23 8.07
N GLU A 168 -35.21 -6.02 9.31
CA GLU A 168 -33.80 -6.11 9.69
C GLU A 168 -33.55 -7.40 10.47
N GLY A 169 -32.33 -7.93 10.36
CA GLY A 169 -31.93 -9.15 11.04
C GLY A 169 -30.45 -9.19 11.37
N ILE A 170 -30.06 -10.27 12.03
CA ILE A 170 -28.70 -10.60 12.41
C ILE A 170 -28.38 -11.95 11.77
N ALA A 171 -27.34 -11.97 10.95
CA ALA A 171 -26.78 -13.19 10.38
C ALA A 171 -25.63 -13.68 11.27
N THR A 172 -25.73 -14.93 11.70
CA THR A 172 -24.67 -15.65 12.42
C THR A 172 -24.21 -16.78 11.53
N CYS A 173 -22.91 -16.82 11.25
CA CYS A 173 -22.31 -17.86 10.42
C CYS A 173 -21.02 -18.37 11.02
N GLU A 174 -20.74 -19.65 10.79
CA GLU A 174 -19.55 -20.31 11.29
C GLU A 174 -18.96 -21.18 10.19
N MET A 175 -17.65 -21.00 9.94
CA MET A 175 -16.87 -21.88 9.11
C MET A 175 -15.87 -22.65 9.95
N GLU A 176 -15.66 -23.91 9.60
CA GLU A 176 -14.73 -24.82 10.23
C GLU A 176 -13.69 -25.27 9.22
N ARG A 177 -12.43 -25.35 9.66
CA ARG A 177 -11.35 -25.91 8.87
C ARG A 177 -11.23 -27.40 9.17
N SER A 178 -11.82 -28.23 8.30
CA SER A 178 -11.76 -29.69 8.37
C SER A 178 -10.78 -30.21 7.33
N ASN A 179 -9.80 -31.03 7.71
CA ASN A 179 -8.84 -31.66 6.78
C ASN A 179 -8.15 -30.70 5.78
N GLY A 180 -7.96 -29.44 6.16
CA GLY A 180 -7.35 -28.39 5.33
C GLY A 180 -8.33 -27.61 4.45
N THR A 181 -9.57 -28.06 4.29
CA THR A 181 -10.65 -27.35 3.58
C THR A 181 -11.52 -26.55 4.55
N TRP A 182 -12.03 -25.41 4.08
CA TRP A 182 -12.94 -24.56 4.85
C TRP A 182 -14.38 -24.88 4.47
N GLU A 183 -15.16 -25.36 5.42
CA GLU A 183 -16.54 -25.78 5.24
C GLU A 183 -17.49 -24.97 6.11
N TRP A 184 -18.72 -24.77 5.61
CA TRP A 184 -19.77 -24.10 6.38
C TRP A 184 -20.33 -25.06 7.42
N ARG A 185 -20.30 -24.65 8.68
CA ARG A 185 -20.94 -25.41 9.75
C ARG A 185 -22.40 -25.00 9.91
N PHE A 186 -22.67 -23.70 9.97
CA PHE A 186 -24.04 -23.21 9.89
C PHE A 186 -24.07 -21.76 9.39
N LEU A 187 -25.22 -21.40 8.81
CA LEU A 187 -25.56 -20.05 8.39
C LEU A 187 -27.02 -19.80 8.76
N ILE A 188 -27.23 -18.93 9.75
CA ILE A 188 -28.56 -18.65 10.32
C ILE A 188 -28.80 -17.15 10.24
N VAL A 189 -29.98 -16.77 9.77
CA VAL A 189 -30.44 -15.39 9.75
C VAL A 189 -31.63 -15.26 10.69
N SER A 190 -31.52 -14.41 11.70
CA SER A 190 -32.59 -14.14 12.67
C SER A 190 -33.10 -12.72 12.51
N CYS A 191 -34.41 -12.53 12.39
CA CYS A 191 -35.02 -11.21 12.39
C CYS A 191 -34.91 -10.53 13.77
N ALA A 192 -34.72 -9.22 13.77
CA ALA A 192 -34.60 -8.41 14.98
C ALA A 192 -35.97 -7.85 15.48
N ASP A 193 -37.07 -8.34 14.92
CA ASP A 193 -38.43 -7.90 15.24
C ASP A 193 -38.94 -8.48 16.57
N LEU A 194 -40.11 -8.02 17.01
CA LEU A 194 -40.75 -8.48 18.25
C LEU A 194 -41.03 -10.00 18.26
N VAL A 195 -41.31 -10.57 17.08
CA VAL A 195 -41.39 -12.02 16.87
C VAL A 195 -40.15 -12.44 16.10
N SER A 196 -39.26 -13.17 16.78
CA SER A 196 -38.00 -13.62 16.20
C SER A 196 -38.25 -14.79 15.25
N GLU A 197 -38.48 -14.50 13.98
CA GLU A 197 -38.41 -15.48 12.90
C GLU A 197 -36.95 -15.71 12.51
N SER A 198 -36.54 -16.97 12.34
CA SER A 198 -35.18 -17.33 11.93
C SER A 198 -35.20 -18.32 10.78
N VAL A 199 -34.35 -18.09 9.79
CA VAL A 199 -34.16 -18.97 8.62
C VAL A 199 -32.77 -19.57 8.71
N ILE A 200 -32.71 -20.89 8.53
CA ILE A 200 -31.47 -21.68 8.57
C ILE A 200 -31.15 -22.05 7.12
N LEU A 201 -30.09 -21.48 6.57
CA LEU A 201 -29.69 -21.72 5.18
C LEU A 201 -28.83 -22.97 5.05
N ILE A 202 -27.92 -23.15 6.02
CA ILE A 202 -26.99 -24.26 6.07
C ILE A 202 -26.93 -24.73 7.52
N ASP A 203 -27.10 -26.03 7.73
CA ASP A 203 -27.00 -26.66 9.05
C ASP A 203 -26.27 -28.00 8.92
N ASN A 204 -24.96 -27.98 9.17
CA ASN A 204 -24.07 -29.15 9.20
C ASN A 204 -23.57 -29.38 10.64
N ARG A 205 -24.39 -29.05 11.65
CA ARG A 205 -23.99 -29.01 13.05
C ARG A 205 -23.75 -30.37 13.68
#